data_AF-A0A7W1DN91-F1
#
_entry.id   AF-A0A7W1DN91-F1
#
_cell.length_a   1.000
_cell.length_b   1.000
_cell.length_c   1.000
_cell.angle_alpha   90.00
_cell.angle_beta   90.00
_cell.angle_gamma   90.00
#
_symmetry.space_group_name_H-M   'P 1'
#
loop_
_entity.id
_entity.type
_entity.pdbx_description
1 polymer ?
#
loop_
_entity_poly.entity_id
_entity_poly.type
_entity_poly.pdbx_seq_one_letter_code
_entity_poly.pdbx_strand_id
1 'polypeptide(L)'
;MIVAYLRERFPGTFFGPVALMLAACALGRSASVVELGIGTIGAAFLLAQFRIWDDLADRRKDAIAHPQRVLVTAKDPTPLVTLAMALLAINGVAAVNRDGTLLSVLLLALVHAALGGYYLLRNGRTVLGDQLLLAKYPAFIFILAGERLISSPLHVALTASAVYAAASAYEAWHDPISPLAQLLGGRS
;
A
#
# COMPACT_ATOMS: atom_id res chain seq x y z
N MET A 1 11.22 -0.48 -19.49
CA MET A 1 10.61 -1.30 -18.42
C MET A 1 9.69 -0.49 -17.52
N ILE A 2 10.18 0.52 -16.78
CA ILE A 2 9.37 1.27 -15.80
C ILE A 2 8.05 1.79 -16.38
N VAL A 3 8.07 2.46 -17.53
CA VAL A 3 6.84 2.98 -18.17
C VAL A 3 5.84 1.88 -18.50
N ALA A 4 6.31 0.74 -19.01
CA ALA A 4 5.44 -0.40 -19.32
C ALA A 4 4.81 -0.99 -18.04
N TYR A 5 5.61 -1.12 -16.98
CA TYR A 5 5.14 -1.57 -15.67
C TYR A 5 4.10 -0.61 -15.08
N LEU A 6 4.34 0.69 -15.15
CA LEU A 6 3.39 1.70 -14.64
C LEU A 6 2.06 1.62 -15.39
N ARG A 7 2.08 1.47 -16.72
CA ARG A 7 0.84 1.29 -17.50
C ARG A 7 0.09 0.01 -17.15
N GLU A 8 0.79 -1.08 -16.86
CA GLU A 8 0.19 -2.36 -16.48
C GLU A 8 -0.44 -2.31 -15.08
N ARG A 9 0.22 -1.67 -14.11
CA ARG A 9 -0.13 -1.79 -12.68
C ARG A 9 -0.81 -0.55 -12.07
N PHE A 10 -0.78 0.59 -12.75
CA PHE A 10 -1.28 1.87 -12.24
C PHE A 10 -2.30 2.50 -13.21
N PRO A 11 -3.46 1.87 -13.45
CA PRO A 11 -4.52 2.51 -14.20
C PRO A 11 -4.98 3.76 -13.43
N GLY A 12 -4.85 4.93 -14.06
CA GLY A 12 -5.13 6.22 -13.42
C GLY A 12 -6.56 6.34 -12.88
N THR A 13 -7.52 5.64 -13.50
CA THR A 13 -8.94 5.60 -13.09
C THR A 13 -9.16 4.96 -11.73
N PHE A 14 -8.25 4.11 -11.26
CA PHE A 14 -8.34 3.49 -9.94
C PHE A 14 -7.32 4.10 -8.97
N PHE A 15 -6.09 4.31 -9.44
CA PHE A 15 -4.99 4.70 -8.58
C PHE A 15 -5.13 6.12 -8.01
N GLY A 16 -5.55 7.07 -8.85
CA GLY A 16 -5.73 8.48 -8.45
C GLY A 16 -6.80 8.63 -7.36
N PRO A 17 -8.03 8.12 -7.57
CA PRO A 17 -9.09 8.18 -6.57
C PRO A 17 -8.73 7.52 -5.23
N VAL A 18 -8.06 6.37 -5.26
CA VAL A 18 -7.62 5.69 -4.01
C VAL A 18 -6.58 6.53 -3.28
N ALA A 19 -5.59 7.10 -3.97
CA ALA A 19 -4.59 7.97 -3.36
C ALA A 19 -5.24 9.21 -2.71
N LEU A 20 -6.19 9.84 -3.40
CA LEU A 20 -6.94 10.98 -2.88
C LEU A 20 -7.77 10.60 -1.65
N MET A 21 -8.45 9.46 -1.69
CA MET A 21 -9.24 8.95 -0.57
C MET A 21 -8.37 8.73 0.67
N LEU A 22 -7.21 8.06 0.52
CA LEU A 22 -6.28 7.82 1.63
C LEU A 22 -5.78 9.14 2.25
N ALA A 23 -5.43 10.11 1.41
CA ALA A 23 -5.00 11.43 1.85
C ALA A 23 -6.14 12.17 2.61
N ALA A 24 -7.35 12.14 2.08
CA ALA A 24 -8.52 12.76 2.72
C ALA A 24 -8.84 12.11 4.08
N CYS A 25 -8.74 10.78 4.18
CA CYS A 25 -8.90 10.06 5.44
C CYS A 25 -7.84 10.44 6.47
N ALA A 26 -6.58 10.58 6.05
CA ALA A 26 -5.48 10.94 6.94
C ALA A 26 -5.53 12.39 7.43
N LEU A 27 -5.81 13.33 6.51
CA LEU A 27 -5.72 14.77 6.77
C LEU A 27 -7.03 15.37 7.28
N GLY A 28 -8.16 14.69 7.08
CA GLY A 28 -9.48 15.13 7.53
C GLY A 28 -10.02 16.38 6.83
N ARG A 29 -11.18 16.86 7.28
CA ARG A 29 -11.93 17.96 6.63
C ARG A 29 -11.27 19.33 6.70
N SER A 30 -10.37 19.55 7.66
CA SER A 30 -9.71 20.84 7.86
C SER A 30 -8.50 21.05 6.95
N ALA A 31 -8.14 20.05 6.14
CA ALA A 31 -6.99 20.13 5.25
C ALA A 31 -7.23 21.17 4.14
N SER A 32 -6.25 22.03 3.92
CA SER A 32 -6.22 22.91 2.75
C SER A 32 -6.08 22.10 1.46
N VAL A 33 -6.42 22.73 0.32
CA VAL A 33 -6.26 22.11 -1.00
C VAL A 33 -4.80 21.72 -1.28
N VAL A 34 -3.85 22.53 -0.82
CA VAL A 34 -2.41 22.27 -0.99
C VAL A 34 -1.98 21.06 -0.17
N GLU A 35 -2.39 20.98 1.10
CA GLU A 35 -2.11 19.82 1.96
C GLU A 35 -2.74 18.54 1.40
N LEU A 36 -3.97 18.61 0.91
CA LEU A 36 -4.64 17.48 0.27
C LEU A 36 -3.91 17.03 -1.00
N GLY A 37 -3.44 17.97 -1.82
CA GLY A 37 -2.64 17.69 -3.01
C GLY A 37 -1.31 17.00 -2.68
N ILE A 38 -0.56 17.55 -1.72
CA ILE A 38 0.69 16.95 -1.23
C ILE A 38 0.44 15.57 -0.62
N GLY A 39 -0.60 15.44 0.20
CA GLY A 39 -1.02 14.17 0.81
C GLY A 39 -1.39 13.12 -0.23
N THR A 40 -2.09 13.53 -1.30
CA THR A 40 -2.46 12.65 -2.42
C THR A 40 -1.22 12.14 -3.17
N ILE A 41 -0.25 13.01 -3.41
CA ILE A 41 1.04 12.61 -4.02
C ILE A 41 1.80 11.65 -3.08
N GLY A 42 1.83 11.93 -1.79
CA GLY A 42 2.43 11.04 -0.80
C GLY A 42 1.75 9.66 -0.73
N ALA A 43 0.42 9.63 -0.74
CA ALA A 43 -0.36 8.40 -0.80
C ALA A 43 -0.08 7.62 -2.09
N ALA A 44 0.00 8.31 -3.24
CA ALA A 44 0.37 7.72 -4.52
C ALA A 44 1.78 7.11 -4.47
N PHE A 45 2.76 7.77 -3.85
CA PHE A 45 4.11 7.22 -3.70
C PHE A 45 4.15 6.02 -2.77
N LEU A 46 3.42 6.03 -1.65
CA LEU A 46 3.30 4.87 -0.76
C LEU A 46 2.67 3.69 -1.48
N LEU A 47 1.52 3.91 -2.15
CA LEU A 47 0.86 2.88 -2.94
C LEU A 47 1.80 2.30 -4.00
N ALA A 48 2.52 3.15 -4.73
CA ALA A 48 3.45 2.71 -5.78
C ALA A 48 4.63 1.92 -5.23
N GLN A 49 5.23 2.41 -4.14
CA GLN A 49 6.33 1.74 -3.47
C GLN A 49 5.94 0.33 -3.04
N PHE A 50 4.86 0.19 -2.26
CA PHE A 50 4.45 -1.12 -1.75
C PHE A 50 3.96 -2.03 -2.88
N ARG A 51 3.29 -1.49 -3.90
CA ARG A 51 2.90 -2.28 -5.08
C ARG A 51 4.10 -2.90 -5.80
N ILE A 52 5.18 -2.14 -5.96
CA ILE A 52 6.42 -2.64 -6.58
C ILE A 52 7.06 -3.71 -5.70
N TRP A 53 7.13 -3.50 -4.38
CA TRP A 53 7.66 -4.48 -3.44
C TRP A 53 6.87 -5.79 -3.45
N ASP A 54 5.54 -5.71 -3.44
CA ASP A 54 4.67 -6.87 -3.52
C ASP A 54 4.94 -7.66 -4.82
N ASP A 55 4.97 -6.97 -5.97
CA ASP A 55 5.22 -7.60 -7.27
C ASP A 55 6.63 -8.22 -7.37
N LEU A 56 7.65 -7.57 -6.78
CA LEU A 56 9.00 -8.13 -6.71
C LEU A 56 9.04 -9.40 -5.85
N ALA A 57 8.35 -9.42 -4.72
CA ALA A 57 8.28 -10.57 -3.83
C ALA A 57 7.43 -11.72 -4.41
N ASP A 58 6.41 -11.39 -5.21
CA ASP A 58 5.54 -12.35 -5.89
C ASP A 58 6.05 -12.80 -7.27
N ARG A 59 7.14 -12.20 -7.79
CA ARG A 59 7.66 -12.45 -9.15
C ARG A 59 7.78 -13.93 -9.53
N ARG A 60 8.27 -14.79 -8.63
CA ARG A 60 8.40 -16.24 -8.91
C ARG A 60 7.05 -16.93 -9.04
N LYS A 61 6.08 -16.56 -8.20
CA LYS A 61 4.70 -17.10 -8.27
C LYS A 61 3.99 -16.58 -9.52
N ASP A 62 4.17 -15.30 -9.80
CA ASP A 62 3.66 -14.65 -11.01
C ASP A 62 4.23 -15.26 -12.28
N ALA A 63 5.46 -15.80 -12.28
CA ALA A 63 6.01 -16.49 -13.44
C ALA A 63 5.20 -17.73 -13.86
N ILE A 64 4.47 -18.33 -12.91
CA ILE A 64 3.60 -19.49 -13.15
C ILE A 64 2.18 -19.01 -13.49
N ALA A 65 1.62 -18.11 -12.68
CA ALA A 65 0.22 -17.69 -12.81
C ALA A 65 -0.02 -16.65 -13.91
N HIS A 66 0.95 -15.79 -14.16
CA HIS A 66 0.87 -14.65 -15.08
C HIS A 66 2.19 -14.43 -15.83
N PRO A 67 2.64 -15.41 -16.65
CA PRO A 67 3.94 -15.38 -17.32
C PRO A 67 4.15 -14.15 -18.21
N GLN A 68 3.06 -13.51 -18.66
CA GLN A 68 3.06 -12.33 -19.51
C GLN A 68 3.36 -11.00 -18.81
N ARG A 69 3.37 -10.94 -17.47
CA ARG A 69 3.57 -9.67 -16.73
C ARG A 69 4.92 -9.04 -17.08
N VAL A 70 4.97 -7.71 -17.19
CA VAL A 70 6.19 -6.95 -17.53
C VAL A 70 7.36 -7.33 -16.60
N LEU A 71 7.12 -7.46 -15.30
CA LEU A 71 8.17 -7.79 -14.34
C LEU A 71 8.66 -9.24 -14.45
N VAL A 72 7.80 -10.17 -14.86
CA VAL A 72 8.19 -11.58 -15.08
C VAL A 72 9.08 -11.68 -16.31
N THR A 73 8.63 -11.08 -17.41
CA THR A 73 9.33 -11.11 -18.71
C THR A 73 10.63 -10.31 -18.73
N ALA A 74 10.80 -9.33 -17.83
CA ALA A 74 12.01 -8.53 -17.72
C ALA A 74 13.24 -9.39 -17.36
N LYS A 75 14.32 -9.30 -18.15
CA LYS A 75 15.58 -9.99 -17.83
C LYS A 75 16.21 -9.52 -16.52
N ASP A 76 16.07 -8.23 -16.22
CA ASP A 76 16.64 -7.57 -15.04
C ASP A 76 15.58 -6.72 -14.31
N PRO A 77 15.24 -7.02 -13.04
CA PRO A 77 14.27 -6.24 -12.26
C PRO A 77 14.90 -4.97 -11.63
N THR A 78 16.21 -4.76 -11.75
CA THR A 78 16.96 -3.70 -11.04
C THR A 78 16.32 -2.32 -11.18
N PRO A 79 15.86 -1.85 -12.36
CA PRO A 79 15.25 -0.52 -12.45
C PRO A 79 13.98 -0.36 -11.61
N LEU A 80 13.21 -1.42 -11.37
CA LEU A 80 12.05 -1.37 -10.46
C LEU A 80 12.48 -1.42 -8.98
N VAL A 81 13.55 -2.16 -8.66
CA VAL A 81 14.17 -2.11 -7.32
C VAL A 81 14.67 -0.70 -7.02
N THR A 82 15.40 -0.08 -7.95
CA THR A 82 15.87 1.31 -7.80
C THR A 82 14.72 2.28 -7.61
N LEU A 83 13.63 2.13 -8.38
CA LEU A 83 12.43 2.96 -8.22
C LEU A 83 11.79 2.76 -6.84
N ALA A 84 11.64 1.52 -6.37
CA ALA A 84 11.08 1.23 -5.05
C ALA A 84 11.93 1.83 -3.92
N MET A 85 13.25 1.75 -4.03
CA MET A 85 14.18 2.37 -3.08
C MET A 85 14.14 3.89 -3.11
N ALA A 86 14.02 4.49 -4.30
CA ALA A 86 13.86 5.93 -4.45
C ALA A 86 12.55 6.41 -3.81
N LEU A 87 11.44 5.70 -4.04
CA LEU A 87 10.16 6.01 -3.39
C LEU A 87 10.22 5.84 -1.87
N LEU A 88 10.92 4.81 -1.37
CA LEU A 88 11.17 4.65 0.07
C LEU A 88 11.92 5.85 0.65
N ALA A 89 12.99 6.30 0.00
CA ALA A 89 13.75 7.46 0.43
C ALA A 89 12.88 8.74 0.41
N ILE A 90 12.12 8.96 -0.67
CA ILE A 90 11.21 10.10 -0.80
C ILE A 90 10.15 10.09 0.31
N ASN A 91 9.50 8.95 0.55
CA ASN A 91 8.49 8.82 1.60
C ASN A 91 9.09 9.00 3.00
N GLY A 92 10.30 8.50 3.24
CA GLY A 92 11.03 8.72 4.49
C GLY A 92 11.35 10.20 4.73
N VAL A 93 11.89 10.89 3.72
CA VAL A 93 12.16 12.34 3.79
C VAL A 93 10.86 13.13 3.98
N ALA A 94 9.80 12.78 3.25
CA ALA A 94 8.50 13.44 3.39
C ALA A 94 7.89 13.23 4.79
N ALA A 95 8.05 12.04 5.38
CA ALA A 95 7.60 11.74 6.73
C ALA A 95 8.33 12.59 7.78
N VAL A 96 9.66 12.71 7.69
CA VAL A 96 10.45 13.56 8.61
C VAL A 96 10.01 15.02 8.52
N ASN A 97 9.84 15.54 7.30
CA ASN A 97 9.52 16.96 7.08
C ASN A 97 8.09 17.33 7.48
N ARG A 98 7.16 16.38 7.50
CA ARG A 98 5.75 16.67 7.79
C ARG A 98 5.49 16.89 9.28
N ASP A 99 6.05 16.03 10.13
CA ASP A 99 5.57 15.93 11.52
C ASP A 99 6.58 16.47 12.53
N GLY A 100 7.79 16.81 12.08
CA GLY A 100 8.90 17.17 12.97
C GLY A 100 9.33 16.04 13.94
N THR A 101 8.72 14.85 13.82
CA THR A 101 8.97 13.68 14.67
C THR A 101 9.41 12.48 13.83
N LEU A 102 9.98 11.47 14.50
CA LEU A 102 10.35 10.20 13.87
C LEU A 102 9.19 9.20 13.77
N LEU A 103 7.99 9.54 14.26
CA LEU A 103 6.89 8.57 14.39
C LEU A 103 6.47 7.98 13.04
N SER A 104 6.24 8.82 12.03
CA SER A 104 5.86 8.35 10.68
C SER A 104 6.97 7.55 9.99
N VAL A 105 8.24 7.86 10.28
CA VAL A 105 9.38 7.07 9.79
C VAL A 105 9.42 5.70 10.47
N LEU A 106 9.21 5.64 11.79
CA LEU A 106 9.16 4.38 12.53
C LEU A 106 8.00 3.50 12.06
N LEU A 107 6.82 4.09 11.80
CA LEU A 107 5.68 3.38 11.23
C LEU A 107 6.00 2.84 9.83
N LEU A 108 6.62 3.65 8.97
CA LEU A 108 7.06 3.22 7.64
C LEU A 108 8.03 2.05 7.73
N ALA A 109 9.03 2.12 8.62
CA ALA A 109 10.01 1.06 8.84
C ALA A 109 9.34 -0.22 9.39
N LEU A 110 8.41 -0.09 10.33
CA LEU A 110 7.68 -1.21 10.91
C LEU A 110 6.84 -1.95 9.87
N VAL A 111 6.13 -1.23 9.00
CA VAL A 111 5.33 -1.85 7.92
C VAL A 111 6.24 -2.57 6.94
N HIS A 112 7.40 -2.00 6.59
CA HIS A 112 8.39 -2.68 5.74
C HIS A 112 8.93 -3.95 6.38
N ALA A 113 9.28 -3.89 7.66
CA ALA A 113 9.78 -5.05 8.40
C ALA A 113 8.72 -6.15 8.50
N ALA A 114 7.47 -5.79 8.81
CA ALA A 114 6.36 -6.73 8.91
C ALA A 114 6.05 -7.41 7.58
N LEU A 115 5.88 -6.64 6.50
CA LEU A 115 5.59 -7.20 5.19
C LEU A 115 6.79 -7.95 4.60
N GLY A 116 8.01 -7.41 4.73
CA GLY A 116 9.23 -8.09 4.30
C GLY A 116 9.43 -9.41 5.02
N GLY A 117 9.26 -9.43 6.34
CA GLY A 117 9.29 -10.66 7.15
C GLY A 117 8.21 -11.64 6.72
N TYR A 118 6.98 -11.19 6.50
CA TYR A 118 5.90 -12.02 5.96
C TYR A 118 6.27 -12.62 4.59
N TYR A 119 6.80 -11.81 3.66
CA TYR A 119 7.21 -12.27 2.35
C TYR A 119 8.32 -13.33 2.38
N LEU A 120 9.26 -13.22 3.33
CA LEU A 120 10.34 -14.18 3.53
C LEU A 120 9.86 -15.50 4.16
N LEU A 121 8.87 -15.44 5.05
CA LEU A 121 8.43 -16.58 5.85
C LEU A 121 7.19 -17.30 5.30
N ARG A 122 6.42 -16.66 4.40
CA ARG A 122 5.16 -17.23 3.91
C ARG A 122 5.40 -18.42 2.98
N ASN A 123 4.69 -19.51 3.24
CA ASN A 123 4.66 -20.71 2.39
C ASN A 123 3.39 -20.84 1.53
N GLY A 124 2.40 -19.97 1.72
CA GLY A 124 1.12 -20.01 1.00
C GLY A 124 0.22 -18.82 1.37
N ARG A 125 -0.96 -18.73 0.72
CA ARG A 125 -2.00 -17.76 1.10
C ARG A 125 -2.75 -18.27 2.33
N THR A 126 -3.04 -17.37 3.26
CA THR A 126 -3.84 -17.65 4.45
C THR A 126 -4.72 -16.43 4.73
N VAL A 127 -5.84 -16.61 5.44
CA VAL A 127 -6.72 -15.48 5.80
C VAL A 127 -5.93 -14.40 6.56
N LEU A 128 -5.14 -14.81 7.56
CA LEU A 128 -4.32 -13.86 8.33
C LEU A 128 -3.24 -13.19 7.49
N GLY A 129 -2.64 -13.91 6.54
CA GLY A 129 -1.66 -13.36 5.62
C GLY A 129 -2.26 -12.29 4.71
N ASP A 130 -3.42 -12.56 4.12
CA ASP A 130 -4.12 -11.61 3.25
C ASP A 130 -4.55 -10.37 4.06
N GLN A 131 -5.06 -10.54 5.28
CA GLN A 131 -5.36 -9.45 6.20
C GLN A 131 -4.12 -8.61 6.56
N LEU A 132 -2.98 -9.26 6.81
CA LEU A 132 -1.70 -8.57 7.06
C LEU A 132 -1.26 -7.75 5.84
N LEU A 133 -1.44 -8.25 4.62
CA LEU A 133 -1.14 -7.51 3.39
C LEU A 133 -2.04 -6.28 3.24
N LEU A 134 -3.32 -6.38 3.61
CA LEU A 134 -4.27 -5.27 3.58
C LEU A 134 -4.01 -4.23 4.68
N ALA A 135 -3.35 -4.62 5.78
CA ALA A 135 -3.01 -3.72 6.88
C ALA A 135 -2.05 -2.58 6.48
N LYS A 136 -1.44 -2.61 5.29
CA LYS A 136 -0.68 -1.47 4.77
C LYS A 136 -1.55 -0.24 4.50
N TYR A 137 -2.82 -0.41 4.11
CA TYR A 137 -3.72 0.72 3.84
C TYR A 137 -4.02 1.58 5.09
N PRO A 138 -4.42 1.00 6.24
CA PRO A 138 -4.51 1.79 7.47
C PRO A 138 -3.15 2.33 7.91
N ALA A 139 -2.05 1.61 7.66
CA ALA A 139 -0.72 2.13 7.97
C ALA A 139 -0.35 3.38 7.14
N PHE A 140 -0.76 3.45 5.86
CA PHE A 140 -0.59 4.65 5.05
C PHE A 140 -1.33 5.84 5.66
N ILE A 141 -2.53 5.61 6.20
CA ILE A 141 -3.29 6.66 6.90
C ILE A 141 -2.52 7.13 8.13
N PHE A 142 -1.98 6.22 8.96
CA PHE A 142 -1.18 6.61 10.12
C PHE A 142 0.09 7.39 9.75
N ILE A 143 0.80 6.97 8.69
CA ILE A 143 2.01 7.65 8.19
C ILE A 143 1.68 9.04 7.61
N LEU A 144 0.53 9.19 6.95
CA LEU A 144 0.13 10.46 6.34
C LEU A 144 -0.53 11.42 7.33
N ALA A 145 -1.14 10.91 8.41
CA ALA A 145 -1.84 11.71 9.40
C ALA A 145 -0.88 12.61 10.21
N GLY A 146 0.34 12.17 10.41
CA GLY A 146 1.37 12.98 11.04
C GLY A 146 1.04 13.41 12.45
N GLU A 147 1.17 14.70 12.77
CA GLU A 147 0.77 15.26 14.08
C GLU A 147 -0.70 14.96 14.43
N ARG A 148 -1.58 14.77 13.44
CA ARG A 148 -3.00 14.41 13.68
C ARG A 148 -3.15 13.04 14.35
N LEU A 149 -2.15 12.16 14.21
CA LEU A 149 -2.13 10.90 14.94
C LEU A 149 -2.14 11.12 16.46
N ILE A 150 -1.53 12.22 16.92
CA ILE A 150 -1.46 12.60 18.34
C ILE A 150 -2.62 13.53 18.71
N SER A 151 -2.92 14.51 17.88
CA SER A 151 -3.94 15.53 18.20
C SER A 151 -5.38 15.08 17.94
N SER A 152 -5.60 14.05 17.11
CA SER A 152 -6.92 13.51 16.78
C SER A 152 -6.91 11.98 16.58
N PRO A 153 -6.38 11.20 17.54
CA PRO A 153 -6.11 9.77 17.38
C PRO A 153 -7.35 8.95 17.02
N LEU A 154 -8.49 9.26 17.65
CA LEU A 154 -9.74 8.53 17.39
C LEU A 154 -10.23 8.70 15.95
N HIS A 155 -10.12 9.91 15.39
CA HIS A 155 -10.55 10.15 14.01
C HIS A 155 -9.66 9.41 13.01
N VAL A 156 -8.35 9.44 13.23
CA VAL A 156 -7.38 8.73 12.39
C VAL A 156 -7.60 7.22 12.50
N ALA A 157 -7.81 6.69 13.71
CA ALA A 157 -8.11 5.28 13.92
C ALA A 157 -9.41 4.85 13.22
N LEU A 158 -10.50 5.61 13.35
CA LEU A 158 -11.78 5.29 12.72
C LEU A 158 -11.70 5.28 11.19
N THR A 159 -11.04 6.28 10.60
CA THR A 159 -10.87 6.33 9.13
C THR A 159 -9.94 5.22 8.63
N ALA A 160 -8.86 4.92 9.35
CA ALA A 160 -7.99 3.78 9.08
C ALA A 160 -8.75 2.44 9.14
N SER A 161 -9.56 2.22 10.18
CA SER A 161 -10.40 1.04 10.32
C SER A 161 -11.44 0.93 9.21
N ALA A 162 -12.07 2.04 8.81
CA ALA A 162 -13.04 2.05 7.71
C ALA A 162 -12.38 1.67 6.37
N VAL A 163 -11.19 2.21 6.09
CA VAL A 163 -10.43 1.85 4.88
C VAL A 163 -9.99 0.39 4.91
N TYR A 164 -9.55 -0.11 6.06
CA TYR A 164 -9.19 -1.51 6.22
C TYR A 164 -10.40 -2.45 5.98
N ALA A 165 -11.55 -2.14 6.58
CA ALA A 165 -12.77 -2.91 6.37
C ALA A 165 -13.23 -2.87 4.90
N ALA A 166 -13.15 -1.71 4.25
CA ALA A 166 -13.48 -1.57 2.83
C ALA A 166 -12.53 -2.39 1.94
N ALA A 167 -11.22 -2.37 2.22
CA ALA A 167 -10.25 -3.16 1.49
C ALA A 167 -10.48 -4.67 1.68
N SER A 168 -10.77 -5.12 2.90
CA SER A 168 -11.09 -6.53 3.18
C SER A 168 -12.39 -6.98 2.52
N ALA A 169 -13.42 -6.14 2.51
CA ALA A 169 -14.68 -6.42 1.81
C ALA A 169 -14.48 -6.48 0.29
N TYR A 170 -13.70 -5.55 -0.27
CA TYR A 170 -13.34 -5.55 -1.68
C TYR A 170 -12.57 -6.83 -2.07
N GLU A 171 -11.58 -7.23 -1.28
CA GLU A 171 -10.81 -8.46 -1.50
C GLU A 171 -11.72 -9.70 -1.49
N ALA A 172 -12.59 -9.82 -0.49
CA ALA A 172 -13.54 -10.94 -0.39
C ALA A 172 -14.53 -11.01 -1.56
N TRP A 173 -14.93 -9.85 -2.10
CA TRP A 173 -15.87 -9.78 -3.22
C TRP A 173 -15.19 -9.98 -4.57
N HIS A 174 -13.98 -9.45 -4.76
CA HIS A 174 -13.29 -9.40 -6.04
C HIS A 174 -12.40 -10.63 -6.29
N ASP A 175 -11.87 -11.25 -5.24
CA ASP A 175 -11.05 -12.45 -5.33
C ASP A 175 -11.79 -13.66 -4.70
N PRO A 176 -12.58 -14.41 -5.50
CA PRO A 176 -13.36 -15.55 -5.00
C PRO A 176 -12.47 -16.72 -4.54
N ILE A 177 -11.20 -16.76 -4.98
CA ILE A 177 -10.23 -17.77 -4.53
C ILE A 177 -9.43 -17.29 -3.30
N SER A 178 -9.69 -16.07 -2.81
CA SER A 178 -9.08 -15.63 -1.55
C SER A 178 -9.57 -16.50 -0.38
N PRO A 179 -8.70 -16.85 0.58
CA PRO A 179 -9.10 -17.58 1.78
C PRO A 179 -10.23 -16.90 2.56
N LEU A 180 -10.31 -15.56 2.51
CA LEU A 180 -11.39 -14.80 3.15
C LEU A 180 -12.73 -15.02 2.45
N ALA A 181 -12.77 -14.96 1.11
CA ALA A 181 -13.98 -15.24 0.35
C ALA A 181 -14.49 -16.67 0.60
N GLN A 182 -13.58 -17.66 0.60
CA GLN A 182 -13.90 -19.06 0.89
C GLN A 182 -14.47 -19.23 2.30
N LEU A 183 -13.88 -18.57 3.30
CA LEU A 183 -14.36 -18.60 4.68
C LEU A 183 -15.75 -17.96 4.84
N LEU A 184 -16.07 -16.95 4.04
CA LEU A 184 -17.38 -16.28 4.03
C LEU A 184 -18.44 -17.00 3.20
N GLY A 185 -18.16 -18.20 2.68
CA GLY A 185 -19.11 -19.00 1.90
C GLY A 185 -19.22 -18.55 0.43
N GLY A 186 -18.17 -17.92 -0.11
CA GLY A 186 -18.08 -17.57 -1.53
C GLY A 186 -18.28 -18.80 -2.42
N ARG A 187 -19.22 -18.70 -3.37
CA ARG A 187 -19.55 -19.78 -4.30
C ARG A 187 -18.35 -20.06 -5.20
N SER A 188 -17.74 -21.24 -5.04
CA SER A 188 -16.76 -21.82 -5.96
C SER A 188 -17.38 -22.14 -7.31
#